data_AF-A0A9R1Q1Q1-F1
#
_entry.id   AF-A0A9R1Q1Q1-F1
#
_cell.length_a   1.000
_cell.length_b   1.000
_cell.length_c   1.000
_cell.angle_alpha   90.00
_cell.angle_beta   90.00
_cell.angle_gamma   90.00
#
_symmetry.space_group_name_H-M   'P 1'
#
loop_
_entity.id
_entity.type
_entity.pdbx_description
1 polymer ?
#
loop_
_entity_poly.entity_id
_entity_poly.type
_entity_poly.pdbx_seq_one_letter_code
_entity_poly.pdbx_strand_id
1 'polypeptide(L)'
;MAAPTSSASACSGERWPPLESSPEVFNQFMWSLGVPRGEVEFHDVYGLDADALAMVPQPVLAVVFCFPDPPEDPAAPPEQVSATEDKESLDEVYFIKQINSLGNACGTIALLHAVGNACSEISLLENSGLDLFFKSTASMDPYEVLIS
;
A
#
# COMPACT_ATOMS: atom_id res chain seq x y z
N MET A 1 -0.10 36.16 -25.64
CA MET A 1 0.50 34.86 -25.31
C MET A 1 -0.31 34.30 -24.17
N ALA A 2 -1.12 33.26 -24.42
CA ALA A 2 -1.94 32.61 -23.40
C ALA A 2 -1.24 31.31 -22.99
N ALA A 3 -1.11 31.08 -21.68
CA ALA A 3 -0.55 29.86 -21.11
C ALA A 3 -1.49 28.67 -21.36
N PRO A 4 -0.98 27.44 -21.56
CA PRO A 4 -1.83 26.27 -21.58
C PRO A 4 -2.13 25.88 -20.13
N THR A 5 -3.39 26.05 -19.74
CA THR A 5 -3.98 25.36 -18.59
C THR A 5 -4.16 23.89 -18.97
N SER A 6 -3.23 23.04 -18.54
CA SER A 6 -3.40 21.58 -18.58
C SER A 6 -4.18 21.17 -17.34
N SER A 7 -5.51 21.26 -17.40
CA SER A 7 -6.37 20.51 -16.50
C SER A 7 -6.23 19.04 -16.85
N ALA A 8 -5.52 18.27 -16.02
CA ALA A 8 -5.55 16.82 -16.10
C ALA A 8 -7.01 16.38 -15.92
N SER A 9 -7.64 15.99 -17.03
CA SER A 9 -8.94 15.34 -17.02
C SER A 9 -8.70 13.98 -16.38
N ALA A 10 -9.05 13.81 -15.11
CA ALA A 10 -9.11 12.49 -14.49
C ALA A 10 -10.04 11.62 -15.35
N CYS A 11 -9.46 10.66 -16.07
CA CYS A 11 -10.20 9.73 -16.91
C CYS A 11 -11.11 8.90 -16.02
N SER A 12 -12.43 9.07 -16.20
CA SER A 12 -13.42 8.27 -15.50
C SER A 12 -13.28 6.80 -15.90
N GLY A 13 -12.68 5.99 -15.03
CA GLY A 13 -12.69 4.52 -15.13
C GLY A 13 -11.35 3.82 -15.36
N GLU A 14 -10.21 4.42 -15.02
CA GLU A 14 -8.91 3.72 -15.05
C GLU A 14 -8.88 2.62 -13.97
N ARG A 15 -9.10 1.37 -14.38
CA ARG A 15 -8.91 0.20 -13.53
C ARG A 15 -7.52 -0.36 -13.76
N TRP A 16 -6.80 -0.57 -12.66
CA TRP A 16 -5.50 -1.24 -12.71
C TRP A 16 -5.73 -2.76 -12.84
N PRO A 17 -4.74 -3.52 -13.34
CA PRO A 17 -4.79 -4.96 -13.23
C PRO A 17 -4.75 -5.36 -11.74
N PRO A 18 -5.59 -6.29 -11.28
CA PRO A 18 -5.53 -6.77 -9.91
C PRO A 18 -4.19 -7.47 -9.67
N LEU A 19 -3.57 -7.17 -8.53
CA LEU A 19 -2.35 -7.83 -8.10
C LEU A 19 -2.71 -9.18 -7.46
N GLU A 20 -2.07 -10.25 -7.92
CA GLU A 20 -2.24 -11.57 -7.32
C GLU A 20 -1.65 -11.59 -5.91
N SER A 21 -2.40 -12.13 -4.95
CA SER A 21 -1.97 -12.27 -3.55
C SER A 21 -1.04 -13.46 -3.37
N SER A 22 0.12 -13.42 -4.03
CA SER A 22 1.17 -14.43 -3.91
C SER A 22 2.53 -13.80 -3.60
N PRO A 23 3.37 -14.46 -2.77
CA PRO A 23 4.71 -13.95 -2.45
C PRO A 23 5.56 -13.66 -3.68
N GLU A 24 5.48 -14.50 -4.72
CA GLU A 24 6.27 -14.33 -5.95
C GLU A 24 5.94 -13.01 -6.65
N VAL A 25 4.65 -12.69 -6.81
CA VAL A 25 4.21 -11.44 -7.45
C VAL A 25 4.56 -10.22 -6.60
N PHE A 26 4.33 -10.27 -5.28
CA PHE A 26 4.66 -9.18 -4.37
C PHE A 26 6.17 -8.92 -4.30
N ASN A 27 6.99 -9.97 -4.20
CA ASN A 27 8.44 -9.86 -4.16
C ASN A 27 9.00 -9.31 -5.47
N GLN A 28 8.58 -9.86 -6.61
CA GLN A 28 9.02 -9.36 -7.91
C GLN A 28 8.66 -7.89 -8.09
N PHE A 29 7.45 -7.50 -7.70
CA PHE A 29 7.00 -6.12 -7.80
C PHE A 29 7.80 -5.20 -6.87
N MET A 30 7.92 -5.54 -5.59
CA MET A 30 8.68 -4.79 -4.60
C MET A 30 10.13 -4.55 -5.04
N TRP A 31 10.82 -5.60 -5.51
CA TRP A 31 12.20 -5.47 -5.97
C TRP A 31 12.32 -4.62 -7.24
N SER A 32 11.33 -4.71 -8.15
CA SER A 32 11.31 -3.88 -9.36
C SER A 32 11.16 -2.38 -9.06
N LEU A 33 10.59 -2.05 -7.89
CA LEU A 33 10.38 -0.67 -7.47
C LEU A 33 11.51 -0.08 -6.61
N GLY A 34 12.51 -0.88 -6.21
CA GLY A 34 13.72 -0.35 -5.56
C GLY A 34 14.13 -0.97 -4.24
N VAL A 35 13.44 -2.00 -3.75
CA VAL A 35 13.93 -2.77 -2.59
C VAL A 35 15.02 -3.73 -3.07
N PRO A 36 16.24 -3.71 -2.50
CA PRO A 36 17.28 -4.67 -2.83
C PRO A 36 16.84 -6.11 -2.54
N ARG A 37 17.26 -7.05 -3.39
CA ARG A 37 17.03 -8.48 -3.13
C ARG A 37 17.80 -8.92 -1.89
N GLY A 38 17.13 -9.68 -1.02
CA GLY A 38 17.70 -10.16 0.24
C GLY A 38 17.61 -9.19 1.42
N GLU A 39 17.10 -7.97 1.21
CA GLU A 39 16.78 -7.04 2.31
C GLU A 39 15.53 -7.54 3.07
N VAL A 40 14.43 -7.70 2.33
CA VAL A 40 13.15 -8.20 2.82
C VAL A 40 12.43 -8.97 1.72
N GLU A 41 11.57 -9.91 2.13
CA GLU A 41 10.78 -10.75 1.24
C GLU A 41 9.41 -11.06 1.87
N PHE A 42 8.38 -11.15 1.05
CA PHE A 42 7.07 -11.68 1.40
C PHE A 42 7.14 -13.21 1.44
N HIS A 43 6.43 -13.80 2.41
CA HIS A 43 6.26 -15.23 2.59
C HIS A 43 4.78 -15.56 2.82
N ASP A 44 4.38 -16.77 2.44
CA ASP A 44 3.04 -17.27 2.76
C ASP A 44 2.88 -17.49 4.26
N VAL A 45 1.69 -17.18 4.76
CA VAL A 45 1.25 -17.54 6.11
C VAL A 45 0.25 -18.68 5.98
N TYR A 46 0.68 -19.90 6.28
CA TYR A 46 -0.14 -21.12 6.10
C TYR A 46 -1.28 -21.27 7.12
N GLY A 47 -1.18 -20.58 8.26
CA GLY A 47 -2.12 -20.66 9.36
C GLY A 47 -1.79 -19.66 10.45
N LEU A 48 -2.73 -19.49 11.40
CA LEU A 48 -2.59 -18.58 12.54
C LEU A 48 -2.33 -19.31 13.86
N ASP A 49 -2.17 -20.63 13.82
CA ASP A 49 -1.71 -21.42 14.95
C ASP A 49 -0.19 -21.30 15.14
N ALA A 50 0.28 -21.62 16.34
CA ALA A 50 1.68 -21.43 16.72
C ALA A 50 2.65 -22.21 15.84
N ASP A 51 2.29 -23.42 15.41
CA ASP A 51 3.15 -24.26 14.59
C ASP A 51 3.27 -23.70 13.17
N ALA A 52 2.15 -23.23 12.59
CA ALA A 52 2.16 -22.56 11.29
C ALA A 52 2.92 -21.23 11.32
N LEU A 53 2.73 -20.41 12.34
CA LEU A 53 3.41 -19.12 12.49
C LEU A 53 4.91 -19.27 12.73
N ALA A 54 5.35 -20.36 13.38
CA ALA A 54 6.76 -20.65 13.58
C ALA A 54 7.52 -20.92 12.26
N MET A 55 6.83 -21.20 11.16
CA MET A 55 7.43 -21.34 9.83
C MET A 55 7.71 -20.00 9.14
N VAL A 56 7.12 -18.90 9.61
CA VAL A 56 7.31 -17.57 9.02
C VAL A 56 8.64 -16.98 9.48
N PRO A 57 9.55 -16.60 8.56
CA PRO A 57 10.81 -15.98 8.91
C PRO A 57 10.63 -14.73 9.79
N GLN A 58 11.54 -14.56 10.76
CA GLN A 58 11.54 -13.45 11.71
C GLN A 58 12.76 -12.54 11.45
N PRO A 59 12.66 -11.22 11.69
CA PRO A 59 11.49 -10.49 12.18
C PRO A 59 10.43 -10.25 11.09
N VAL A 60 9.15 -10.14 11.49
CA VAL A 60 8.04 -9.76 10.59
C VAL A 60 7.81 -8.26 10.68
N LEU A 61 7.90 -7.56 9.54
CA LEU A 61 7.72 -6.10 9.46
C LEU A 61 6.28 -5.69 9.12
N ALA A 62 5.59 -6.49 8.31
CA ALA A 62 4.23 -6.22 7.87
C ALA A 62 3.50 -7.53 7.53
N VAL A 63 2.16 -7.50 7.59
CA VAL A 63 1.30 -8.58 7.14
C VAL A 63 0.26 -8.01 6.17
N VAL A 64 0.18 -8.59 4.98
CA VAL A 64 -0.85 -8.25 3.98
C VAL A 64 -1.92 -9.34 4.03
N PHE A 65 -3.17 -8.94 4.26
CA PHE A 65 -4.30 -9.86 4.35
C PHE A 65 -5.29 -9.59 3.23
N CYS A 66 -5.43 -10.56 2.33
CA CYS A 66 -6.42 -10.53 1.24
C CYS A 66 -7.69 -11.25 1.69
N PHE A 67 -8.80 -10.52 1.75
CA PHE A 67 -10.10 -11.04 2.16
C PHE A 67 -11.18 -10.60 1.17
N PRO A 68 -12.28 -11.38 1.02
CA PRO A 68 -13.37 -10.98 0.14
C PRO A 68 -14.04 -9.73 0.69
N ASP A 69 -14.38 -8.80 -0.20
CA ASP A 69 -15.15 -7.61 0.18
C ASP A 69 -16.43 -8.05 0.92
N PRO A 70 -16.77 -7.39 2.04
CA PRO A 70 -18.03 -7.67 2.71
C PRO A 70 -19.18 -7.42 1.73
N PRO A 71 -20.27 -8.21 1.81
CA PRO A 71 -21.42 -7.98 0.95
C PRO A 71 -21.89 -6.53 1.11
N GLU A 72 -22.07 -5.83 -0.01
CA GLU A 72 -22.62 -4.48 -0.03
C GLU A 72 -24.06 -4.52 0.50
N ASP A 73 -24.24 -4.34 1.81
CA ASP A 73 -25.55 -4.10 2.40
C ASP A 73 -25.82 -2.59 2.31
N PRO A 74 -26.75 -2.15 1.43
CA PRO A 74 -27.08 -0.73 1.29
C PRO A 74 -27.71 -0.12 2.56
N ALA A 75 -28.12 -0.95 3.52
CA ALA A 75 -28.63 -0.53 4.82
C ALA A 75 -27.55 -0.57 5.93
N ALA A 76 -26.39 -1.18 5.67
CA ALA A 76 -25.28 -1.11 6.61
C ALA A 76 -24.69 0.31 6.58
N PRO A 77 -24.44 0.93 7.75
CA PRO A 77 -23.66 2.16 7.77
C PRO A 77 -22.32 1.89 7.07
N PRO A 78 -21.75 2.86 6.32
CA PRO A 78 -20.42 2.70 5.77
C PRO A 78 -19.51 2.24 6.90
N GLU A 79 -18.69 1.23 6.67
CA GLU A 79 -17.78 0.68 7.68
C GLU A 79 -16.81 1.80 8.08
N GLN A 80 -17.23 2.60 9.05
CA GLN A 80 -16.40 3.61 9.67
C GLN A 80 -15.52 2.80 10.59
N VAL A 81 -14.33 2.46 10.11
CA VAL A 81 -13.21 2.21 11.01
C VAL A 81 -13.13 3.49 11.83
N SER A 82 -13.68 3.45 13.04
CA SER A 82 -13.48 4.50 14.01
C SER A 82 -11.99 4.46 14.30
N ALA A 83 -11.22 5.26 13.57
CA ALA A 83 -9.93 5.70 14.06
C ALA A 83 -10.24 6.30 15.42
N THR A 84 -9.97 5.54 16.49
CA THR A 84 -9.93 6.11 17.83
C THR A 84 -9.06 7.36 17.71
N GLU A 85 -9.66 8.51 17.97
CA GLU A 85 -9.15 9.84 17.63
C GLU A 85 -7.93 10.24 18.49
N ASP A 86 -6.96 9.36 18.63
CA ASP A 86 -5.62 9.70 19.10
C ASP A 86 -4.86 10.27 17.89
N LYS A 87 -5.20 11.52 17.55
CA LYS A 87 -4.59 12.28 16.45
C LYS A 87 -3.05 12.29 16.51
N GLU A 88 -2.47 12.10 17.69
CA GLU A 88 -1.03 12.08 17.91
C GLU A 88 -0.33 10.83 17.35
N SER A 89 -1.03 9.70 17.16
CA SER A 89 -0.41 8.46 16.63
C SER A 89 -0.52 8.30 15.12
N LEU A 90 -1.30 9.15 14.44
CA LEU A 90 -1.48 9.10 12.99
C LEU A 90 -0.39 9.86 12.22
N ASP A 91 0.27 10.83 12.87
CA ASP A 91 1.34 11.63 12.25
C ASP A 91 2.59 10.78 11.93
N GLU A 92 2.74 9.59 12.53
CA GLU A 92 3.84 8.65 12.27
C GLU A 92 3.51 7.57 11.23
N VAL A 93 2.25 7.45 10.79
CA VAL A 93 1.82 6.37 9.88
C VAL A 93 1.73 6.89 8.45
N TYR A 94 2.46 6.25 7.53
CA TYR A 94 2.31 6.49 6.11
C TYR A 94 1.04 5.82 5.58
N PHE A 95 0.02 6.62 5.26
CA PHE A 95 -1.29 6.14 4.85
C PHE A 95 -1.74 6.73 3.51
N ILE A 96 -2.36 5.88 2.69
CA ILE A 96 -2.87 6.21 1.36
C ILE A 96 -4.30 5.69 1.32
N LYS A 97 -5.25 6.57 0.98
CA LYS A 97 -6.64 6.17 0.81
C LYS A 97 -6.88 5.72 -0.62
N GLN A 98 -7.33 4.48 -0.80
CA GLN A 98 -7.81 4.02 -2.10
C GLN A 98 -9.06 4.80 -2.52
N ILE A 99 -9.01 5.45 -3.69
CA ILE A 99 -10.19 6.11 -4.28
C ILE A 99 -10.96 5.11 -5.14
N ASN A 100 -12.29 5.15 -5.07
CA ASN A 100 -13.17 4.23 -5.78
C ASN A 100 -12.99 4.27 -7.32
N SER A 101 -12.51 5.39 -7.85
CA SER A 101 -12.23 5.54 -9.29
C SER A 101 -11.02 4.73 -9.77
N LEU A 102 -10.09 4.40 -8.87
CA LEU A 102 -8.92 3.54 -9.14
C LEU A 102 -9.22 2.11 -8.67
N GLY A 103 -9.91 1.36 -9.52
CA GLY A 103 -10.23 -0.03 -9.23
C GLY A 103 -9.00 -0.93 -9.23
N ASN A 104 -9.03 -1.96 -8.36
CA ASN A 104 -8.02 -3.01 -8.24
C ASN A 104 -6.62 -2.55 -7.78
N ALA A 105 -6.49 -1.33 -7.24
CA ALA A 105 -5.22 -0.80 -6.75
C ALA A 105 -4.84 -1.30 -5.33
N CYS A 106 -5.71 -2.06 -4.66
CA CYS A 106 -5.55 -2.47 -3.26
C CYS A 106 -4.23 -3.20 -2.99
N GLY A 107 -3.81 -4.12 -3.87
CA GLY A 107 -2.54 -4.84 -3.71
C GLY A 107 -1.32 -3.92 -3.79
N THR A 108 -1.32 -2.96 -4.73
CA THR A 108 -0.25 -1.95 -4.83
C THR A 108 -0.24 -1.05 -3.59
N ILE A 109 -1.40 -0.58 -3.16
CA ILE A 109 -1.52 0.28 -1.97
C ILE A 109 -1.05 -0.48 -0.72
N ALA A 110 -1.41 -1.77 -0.58
CA ALA A 110 -0.94 -2.61 0.51
C ALA A 110 0.59 -2.76 0.53
N LEU A 111 1.22 -2.92 -0.63
CA LEU A 111 2.68 -2.96 -0.73
C LEU A 111 3.31 -1.61 -0.33
N LEU A 112 2.73 -0.49 -0.78
CA LEU A 112 3.20 0.85 -0.42
C LEU A 112 3.08 1.10 1.09
N HIS A 113 1.99 0.66 1.72
CA HIS A 113 1.84 0.74 3.19
C HIS A 113 2.86 -0.14 3.90
N ALA A 114 3.06 -1.38 3.45
CA ALA A 114 4.01 -2.31 4.07
C ALA A 114 5.43 -1.74 4.04
N VAL A 115 5.90 -1.26 2.89
CA VAL A 115 7.26 -0.72 2.76
C VAL A 115 7.38 0.67 3.39
N GLY A 116 6.41 1.55 3.18
CA GLY A 116 6.45 2.93 3.67
C GLY A 116 6.49 3.02 5.20
N ASN A 117 5.76 2.15 5.89
CA ASN A 117 5.76 2.11 7.36
C ASN A 117 6.93 1.28 7.95
N ALA A 118 7.65 0.54 7.13
CA ALA A 118 8.86 -0.21 7.52
C ALA A 118 10.15 0.44 7.00
N CYS A 119 10.10 1.69 6.55
CA CYS A 119 11.23 2.36 5.90
C CYS A 119 12.45 2.59 6.81
N SER A 120 12.29 2.53 8.14
CA SER A 120 13.40 2.55 9.10
C SER A 120 14.22 1.25 9.10
N GLU A 121 13.61 0.14 8.68
CA GLU A 121 14.22 -1.20 8.65
C GLU A 121 14.59 -1.65 7.23
N ILE A 122 14.08 -0.97 6.19
CA ILE A 122 14.28 -1.32 4.78
C ILE A 122 15.12 -0.26 4.07
N SER A 123 16.29 -0.66 3.57
CA SER A 123 17.14 0.22 2.77
C SER A 123 16.67 0.27 1.31
N LEU A 124 16.07 1.37 0.88
CA LEU A 124 15.69 1.57 -0.53
C LEU A 124 16.88 1.97 -1.39
N LEU A 125 16.91 1.51 -2.65
CA LEU A 125 17.87 1.97 -3.64
C LEU A 125 17.62 3.46 -3.95
N GLU A 126 18.69 4.26 -3.92
CA GLU A 126 18.61 5.69 -4.20
C GLU A 126 18.09 5.96 -5.62
N ASN A 127 17.17 6.91 -5.76
CA ASN A 127 16.48 7.28 -7.01
C ASN A 127 15.64 6.16 -7.63
N SER A 128 15.29 5.14 -6.85
CA SER A 128 14.33 4.11 -7.27
C SER A 128 12.89 4.62 -7.23
N GLY A 129 11.95 3.83 -7.77
CA GLY A 129 10.53 4.18 -7.81
C GLY A 129 9.97 4.48 -6.41
N LEU A 130 10.20 3.59 -5.45
CA LEU A 130 9.75 3.78 -4.06
C LEU A 130 10.47 4.93 -3.36
N ASP A 131 11.78 5.07 -3.58
CA ASP A 131 12.56 6.15 -2.96
C ASP A 131 12.04 7.54 -3.40
N LEU A 132 11.83 7.72 -4.71
CA LEU A 132 11.28 8.95 -5.26
C LEU A 132 9.83 9.17 -4.81
N PHE A 133 9.01 8.11 -4.80
CA PHE A 133 7.61 8.19 -4.42
C PHE A 133 7.44 8.59 -2.94
N PHE A 134 8.15 7.96 -2.01
CA PHE A 134 8.04 8.32 -0.59
C PHE A 134 8.61 9.71 -0.32
N LYS A 135 9.70 10.11 -1.00
CA LYS A 135 10.23 11.48 -0.90
C LYS A 135 9.25 12.54 -1.41
N SER A 136 8.54 12.27 -2.51
CA SER A 136 7.58 13.24 -3.08
C SER A 136 6.27 13.32 -2.28
N THR A 137 5.90 12.26 -1.56
CA THR A 137 4.60 12.14 -0.89
C THR A 137 4.67 12.32 0.64
N ALA A 138 5.87 12.48 1.22
CA ALA A 138 6.08 12.56 2.67
C ALA A 138 5.28 13.66 3.39
N SER A 139 4.92 14.75 2.71
CA SER A 139 4.16 15.87 3.28
C SER A 139 2.76 16.02 2.70
N MET A 140 2.28 15.03 1.94
CA MET A 140 0.96 15.06 1.31
C MET A 140 -0.09 14.47 2.24
N ASP A 141 -1.35 14.90 2.08
CA ASP A 141 -2.45 14.23 2.75
C ASP A 141 -2.79 12.88 2.09
N PRO A 142 -3.42 11.92 2.82
CA PRO A 142 -3.68 10.58 2.30
C PRO A 142 -4.53 10.48 1.03
N TYR A 143 -5.27 11.54 0.64
CA TYR A 143 -6.02 11.59 -0.61
C TYR A 143 -5.15 12.07 -1.78
N GLU A 144 -4.22 12.99 -1.53
CA GLU A 144 -3.34 13.57 -2.54
C GLU A 144 -2.27 12.57 -3.03
N VAL A 145 -1.83 11.66 -2.15
CA VAL A 145 -0.77 10.68 -2.47
C VAL A 145 -1.12 9.79 -3.67
N LEU A 146 -2.39 9.36 -3.78
CA LEU A 146 -2.79 8.38 -4.80
C LEU A 146 -2.90 8.99 -6.22
N ILE A 147 -2.91 10.31 -6.34
CA ILE A 147 -3.12 11.03 -7.60
C ILE A 147 -1.79 11.57 -8.18
N SER A 148 -0.68 11.39 -7.44
CA SER A 148 0.67 11.88 -7.77
C SER A 148 1.49 10.86 -8.54
#